data_AF-A0A166K5K0-F1
#
_entry.id   AF-A0A166K5K0-F1
#
_cell.length_a   1.000
_cell.length_b   1.000
_cell.length_c   1.000
_cell.angle_alpha   90.00
_cell.angle_beta   90.00
_cell.angle_gamma   90.00
#
_symmetry.space_group_name_H-M   'P 1'
#
loop_
_entity.id
_entity.type
_entity.pdbx_description
1 polymer ?
#
loop_
_entity_poly.entity_id
_entity_poly.type
_entity_poly.pdbx_seq_one_letter_code
_entity_poly.pdbx_strand_id
1 'polypeptide(L)'
;MQLISPEGVLRYTKIDRPPDIEYCQHILRGWMIFVAPLTPSSVDDVPRLKCVRDAMEPVERVPHSVYLLLGSIASSECCGRRLSEHTIPLVNQAWPTMWVWIQYLYSVHLHPPAHGNTNAKHVAKRVATLANMYKLFRKILDMFISQIEKPMVSEIMASHPGVLSMMANMWIMEGRNKDVANGFRCGKFLQPRGASANPRSVMHERLLAQIVAACGTAEEAVSVACQRIERNLGQAQRDYELLSIDLYFFMEHLCEPSDSPLAPKMFASESARVAMTLMHTWAHIASGSCTLAASSEIRSEALHSCLVSTFLLIQRSPQAYDRIMDILRLGLVPLLIKSVWLALSPESSPIRESFPNYAIAMIEEILSPATIHRKVLSLVRRYTYDVMQKPGDLQAFEIPGVRDSWGGLLKVVDEREKVYKEFKDCGPVLLCGNVECMIKPESKRTHTHRCAACRIVFYCSKKCQRAHWHGHRGLCKSMMGNVQGIVLLCPTQIYIFSPTWLHTTWRCTTESALR
;
A
#
# COMPACT_ATOMS: atom_id res chain seq x y z
N MET A 1 -18.90 45.86 10.75
CA MET A 1 -19.93 44.87 10.38
C MET A 1 -19.93 43.76 11.41
N GLN A 2 -21.10 43.44 11.98
CA GLN A 2 -21.27 42.22 12.77
C GLN A 2 -21.52 41.06 11.80
N LEU A 3 -20.96 39.88 12.09
CA LEU A 3 -21.36 38.65 11.39
C LEU A 3 -22.87 38.48 11.52
N ILE A 4 -23.51 37.98 10.47
CA ILE A 4 -24.93 37.61 10.54
C ILE A 4 -25.15 36.69 11.73
N SER A 5 -26.24 36.95 12.47
CA SER A 5 -26.60 36.15 13.63
C SER A 5 -26.72 34.67 13.22
N PRO A 6 -26.42 33.72 14.12
CA PRO A 6 -26.57 32.30 13.83
C PRO A 6 -27.93 31.97 13.21
N GLU A 7 -29.00 32.64 13.64
CA GLU A 7 -30.37 32.49 13.12
C GLU A 7 -30.50 32.93 11.66
N GLY A 8 -29.83 34.01 11.26
CA GLY A 8 -29.84 34.48 9.87
C GLY A 8 -29.16 33.50 8.93
N VAL A 9 -28.03 32.92 9.35
CA VAL A 9 -27.36 31.85 8.58
C VAL A 9 -28.20 30.57 8.60
N LEU A 10 -28.81 30.23 9.74
CA LEU A 10 -29.68 29.08 9.84
C LEU A 10 -30.85 29.18 8.85
N ARG A 11 -31.52 30.34 8.77
CA ARG A 11 -32.57 30.62 7.79
C ARG A 11 -32.07 30.48 6.36
N TYR A 12 -30.85 30.92 6.10
CA TYR A 12 -30.24 30.81 4.77
C TYR A 12 -29.92 29.36 4.37
N THR A 13 -29.53 28.52 5.35
CA THR A 13 -29.21 27.10 5.14
C THR A 13 -30.42 26.15 5.19
N LYS A 14 -31.50 26.53 5.90
CA LYS A 14 -32.71 25.73 6.13
C LYS A 14 -33.79 25.89 5.05
N ILE A 15 -33.41 26.25 3.82
CA ILE A 15 -34.37 26.17 2.73
C ILE A 15 -34.71 24.69 2.57
N ASP A 16 -36.00 24.31 2.71
CA ASP A 16 -36.56 22.96 2.52
C ASP A 16 -36.47 22.54 1.03
N ARG A 17 -35.31 22.76 0.43
CA ARG A 17 -34.97 22.33 -0.91
C ARG A 17 -34.06 21.11 -0.81
N PRO A 18 -34.20 20.16 -1.74
CA PRO A 18 -33.21 19.10 -1.86
C PRO A 18 -31.82 19.72 -2.07
N PRO A 19 -30.74 19.09 -1.60
CA PRO A 19 -29.37 19.58 -1.74
C PRO A 19 -28.86 19.46 -3.18
N ASP A 20 -29.51 20.15 -4.11
CA ASP A 20 -29.21 20.15 -5.53
C ASP A 20 -28.12 21.20 -5.90
N ILE A 21 -27.90 21.36 -7.20
CA ILE A 21 -26.93 22.32 -7.76
C ILE A 21 -27.30 23.76 -7.38
N GLU A 22 -28.58 24.13 -7.43
CA GLU A 22 -29.05 25.48 -7.09
C GLU A 22 -28.83 25.77 -5.61
N TYR A 23 -29.06 24.79 -4.74
CA TYR A 23 -28.79 24.90 -3.31
C TYR A 23 -27.31 25.21 -3.07
N CYS A 24 -26.38 24.50 -3.71
CA CYS A 24 -24.95 24.78 -3.56
C CYS A 24 -24.59 26.20 -4.03
N GLN A 25 -25.10 26.63 -5.18
CA GLN A 25 -24.88 27.99 -5.68
C GLN A 25 -25.43 29.06 -4.73
N HIS A 26 -26.60 28.80 -4.15
CA HIS A 26 -27.22 29.65 -3.13
C HIS A 26 -26.30 29.76 -1.91
N ILE A 27 -25.83 28.65 -1.35
CA ILE A 27 -24.91 28.68 -0.19
C ILE A 27 -23.60 29.41 -0.52
N LEU A 28 -23.01 29.22 -1.70
CA LEU A 28 -21.80 29.94 -2.14
C LEU A 28 -22.05 31.45 -2.25
N ARG A 29 -23.20 31.88 -2.75
CA ARG A 29 -23.58 33.30 -2.77
C ARG A 29 -23.74 33.84 -1.34
N GLY A 30 -24.37 33.07 -0.45
CA GLY A 30 -24.45 33.41 0.96
C GLY A 30 -23.08 33.59 1.61
N TRP A 31 -22.13 32.70 1.30
CA TRP A 31 -20.74 32.83 1.73
C TRP A 31 -20.13 34.16 1.28
N MET A 32 -20.27 34.50 0.00
CA MET A 32 -19.72 35.72 -0.58
C MET A 32 -20.36 37.00 -0.01
N ILE A 33 -21.62 36.96 0.38
CA ILE A 33 -22.31 38.12 0.96
C ILE A 33 -21.96 38.27 2.45
N PHE A 34 -21.90 37.17 3.20
CA PHE A 34 -21.90 37.22 4.66
C PHE A 34 -20.55 36.94 5.32
N VAL A 35 -19.69 36.14 4.68
CA VAL A 35 -18.42 35.69 5.27
C VAL A 35 -17.23 36.32 4.56
N ALA A 36 -17.22 36.29 3.22
CA ALA A 36 -16.08 36.79 2.43
C ALA A 36 -15.67 38.24 2.77
N PRO A 37 -16.60 39.23 2.92
CA PRO A 37 -16.22 40.62 3.21
C PRO A 37 -15.62 40.82 4.61
N LEU A 38 -15.79 39.84 5.50
CA LEU A 38 -15.28 39.85 6.86
C LEU A 38 -14.04 38.98 7.03
N THR A 39 -13.65 38.28 5.97
CA THR A 39 -12.51 37.37 6.00
C THR A 39 -11.23 38.17 5.79
N PRO A 40 -10.25 38.09 6.69
CA PRO A 40 -8.97 38.76 6.51
C PRO A 40 -8.19 38.17 5.34
N SER A 41 -7.18 38.89 4.87
CA SER A 41 -6.29 38.43 3.80
C SER A 41 -5.35 37.30 4.23
N SER A 42 -5.12 37.11 5.53
CA SER A 42 -4.27 36.06 6.09
C SER A 42 -4.97 35.31 7.22
N VAL A 43 -4.64 34.02 7.34
CA VAL A 43 -5.09 33.15 8.45
C VAL A 43 -4.63 33.66 9.82
N ASP A 44 -3.47 34.30 9.90
CA ASP A 44 -2.89 34.81 11.15
C ASP A 44 -3.69 35.97 11.75
N ASP A 45 -4.50 36.64 10.94
CA ASP A 45 -5.37 37.74 11.36
C ASP A 45 -6.76 37.27 11.80
N VAL A 46 -7.15 36.01 11.52
CA VAL A 46 -8.46 35.46 11.94
C VAL A 46 -8.67 35.53 13.45
N PRO A 47 -7.69 35.20 14.32
CA PRO A 47 -7.82 35.37 15.76
C PRO A 47 -8.09 36.81 16.23
N ARG A 48 -7.78 37.82 15.41
CA ARG A 48 -7.97 39.25 15.75
C ARG A 48 -9.39 39.72 15.48
N LEU A 49 -10.19 38.96 14.72
CA LEU A 49 -11.57 39.28 14.45
C LEU A 49 -12.37 39.33 15.75
N LYS A 50 -13.19 40.37 15.92
CA LYS A 50 -14.01 40.56 17.12
C LYS A 50 -14.87 39.33 17.42
N CYS A 51 -15.52 38.76 16.41
CA CYS A 51 -16.35 37.56 16.55
C CYS A 51 -15.57 36.30 17.00
N VAL A 52 -14.27 36.23 16.74
CA VAL A 52 -13.39 35.13 17.16
C VAL A 52 -12.87 35.38 18.58
N ARG A 53 -12.54 36.64 18.92
CA ARG A 53 -12.08 37.03 20.26
C ARG A 53 -13.16 36.95 21.33
N ASP A 54 -14.39 37.34 20.98
CA ASP A 54 -15.51 37.44 21.92
C ASP A 54 -16.09 36.06 22.29
N ALA A 55 -15.67 34.98 21.63
CA ALA A 55 -16.12 33.62 21.94
C ALA A 55 -15.46 33.08 23.22
N MET A 56 -16.29 32.59 24.14
CA MET A 56 -15.89 32.22 25.50
C MET A 56 -14.94 31.02 25.55
N GLU A 57 -15.09 30.04 24.65
CA GLU A 57 -14.28 28.83 24.62
C GLU A 57 -13.43 28.76 23.34
N PRO A 58 -12.15 28.33 23.40
CA PRO A 58 -11.28 28.27 22.22
C PRO A 58 -11.82 27.44 21.05
N VAL A 59 -12.61 26.39 21.33
CA VAL A 59 -13.27 25.55 20.31
C VAL A 59 -14.54 26.22 19.78
N GLU A 60 -15.13 27.13 20.55
CA GLU A 60 -16.29 27.97 20.18
C GLU A 60 -15.86 29.29 19.51
N ARG A 61 -14.55 29.57 19.42
CA ARG A 61 -13.96 30.70 18.65
C ARG A 61 -14.13 30.59 17.15
N VAL A 62 -14.69 29.50 16.68
CA VAL A 62 -15.17 29.39 15.31
C VAL A 62 -16.56 29.98 15.25
N PRO A 63 -16.80 31.03 14.46
CA PRO A 63 -18.16 31.50 14.25
C PRO A 63 -19.02 30.35 13.73
N HIS A 64 -20.04 29.95 14.48
CA HIS A 64 -20.88 28.80 14.16
C HIS A 64 -21.43 28.87 12.73
N SER A 65 -21.73 30.09 12.27
CA SER A 65 -22.12 30.41 10.90
C SER A 65 -21.10 29.96 9.83
N VAL A 66 -19.81 30.19 10.05
CA VAL A 66 -18.74 29.78 9.12
C VAL A 66 -18.70 28.26 9.01
N TYR A 67 -18.72 27.57 10.15
CA TYR A 67 -18.72 26.12 10.20
C TYR A 67 -19.95 25.53 9.52
N LEU A 68 -21.15 26.09 9.79
CA LEU A 68 -22.40 25.65 9.16
C LEU A 68 -22.37 25.83 7.64
N LEU A 69 -21.93 27.00 7.14
CA LEU A 69 -21.88 27.25 5.70
C LEU A 69 -20.89 26.32 5.00
N LEU A 70 -19.67 26.15 5.54
CA LEU A 70 -18.72 25.18 5.01
C LEU A 70 -19.28 23.77 5.05
N GLY A 71 -19.97 23.40 6.14
CA GLY A 71 -20.65 22.12 6.30
C GLY A 71 -21.74 21.88 5.26
N SER A 72 -22.54 22.90 4.96
CA SER A 72 -23.57 22.88 3.91
C SER A 72 -22.95 22.75 2.52
N ILE A 73 -21.89 23.50 2.21
CA ILE A 73 -21.15 23.37 0.93
C ILE A 73 -20.62 21.94 0.78
N ALA A 74 -19.94 21.44 1.81
CA ALA A 74 -19.34 20.11 1.85
C ALA A 74 -20.36 18.96 1.89
N SER A 75 -21.62 19.22 2.24
CA SER A 75 -22.68 18.21 2.30
C SER A 75 -23.67 18.30 1.14
N SER A 76 -23.62 19.37 0.35
CA SER A 76 -24.41 19.47 -0.88
C SER A 76 -24.01 18.35 -1.86
N GLU A 77 -24.95 17.90 -2.72
CA GLU A 77 -24.69 16.81 -3.69
C GLU A 77 -23.53 17.09 -4.65
N CYS A 78 -23.00 18.32 -4.66
CA CYS A 78 -21.75 18.69 -5.32
C CYS A 78 -20.53 17.85 -4.89
N CYS A 79 -20.56 17.20 -3.72
CA CYS A 79 -19.47 16.34 -3.27
C CYS A 79 -19.53 14.91 -3.86
N GLY A 80 -20.66 14.51 -4.47
CA GLY A 80 -20.82 13.20 -5.11
C GLY A 80 -21.06 13.27 -6.62
N ARG A 81 -21.65 14.36 -7.13
CA ARG A 81 -21.86 14.61 -8.56
C ARG A 81 -20.84 15.62 -9.09
N ARG A 82 -20.59 15.59 -10.40
CA ARG A 82 -19.75 16.59 -11.08
C ARG A 82 -20.27 18.00 -10.80
N LEU A 83 -19.44 18.89 -10.24
CA LEU A 83 -19.76 20.32 -10.10
C LEU A 83 -20.27 20.86 -11.43
N SER A 84 -21.44 21.50 -11.47
CA SER A 84 -21.93 22.07 -12.73
C SER A 84 -20.98 23.16 -13.22
N GLU A 85 -20.92 23.38 -14.53
CA GLU A 85 -20.09 24.44 -15.12
C GLU A 85 -20.42 25.82 -14.56
N HIS A 86 -21.66 26.03 -14.10
CA HIS A 86 -22.09 27.27 -13.46
C HIS A 86 -21.68 27.40 -11.99
N THR A 87 -21.44 26.30 -11.28
CA THR A 87 -21.04 26.32 -9.87
C THR A 87 -19.54 26.56 -9.70
N ILE A 88 -18.70 26.11 -10.63
CA ILE A 88 -17.24 26.21 -10.47
C ILE A 88 -16.75 27.67 -10.42
N PRO A 89 -17.25 28.63 -11.23
CA PRO A 89 -16.87 30.04 -11.10
C PRO A 89 -17.19 30.62 -9.71
N LEU A 90 -18.33 30.22 -9.11
CA LEU A 90 -18.70 30.65 -7.76
C LEU A 90 -17.78 30.04 -6.70
N VAL A 91 -17.38 28.78 -6.86
CA VAL A 91 -16.37 28.15 -5.99
C VAL A 91 -15.04 28.90 -6.11
N ASN A 92 -14.58 29.19 -7.33
CA ASN A 92 -13.33 29.92 -7.56
C ASN A 92 -13.35 31.30 -6.90
N GLN A 93 -14.47 32.03 -7.02
CA GLN A 93 -14.63 33.35 -6.40
C GLN A 93 -14.67 33.29 -4.87
N ALA A 94 -15.35 32.29 -4.30
CA ALA A 94 -15.46 32.13 -2.85
C ALA A 94 -14.19 31.54 -2.21
N TRP A 95 -13.43 30.75 -2.97
CA TRP A 95 -12.36 29.89 -2.45
C TRP A 95 -11.27 30.61 -1.65
N PRO A 96 -10.71 31.77 -2.07
CA PRO A 96 -9.65 32.43 -1.29
C PRO A 96 -10.06 32.69 0.16
N THR A 97 -11.31 33.14 0.37
CA THR A 97 -11.84 33.39 1.71
C THR A 97 -12.24 32.11 2.43
N MET A 98 -12.81 31.11 1.74
CA MET A 98 -13.07 29.78 2.31
C MET A 98 -11.78 29.14 2.83
N TRP A 99 -10.71 29.25 2.05
CA TRP A 99 -9.43 28.66 2.36
C TRP A 99 -8.82 29.22 3.64
N VAL A 100 -8.85 30.54 3.83
CA VAL A 100 -8.41 31.19 5.09
C VAL A 100 -9.13 30.60 6.31
N TRP A 101 -10.45 30.42 6.23
CA TRP A 101 -11.22 29.81 7.31
C TRP A 101 -10.93 28.32 7.49
N ILE A 102 -10.76 27.57 6.40
CA ILE A 102 -10.39 26.14 6.45
C ILE A 102 -9.02 25.98 7.14
N GLN A 103 -8.03 26.82 6.80
CA GLN A 103 -6.72 26.81 7.46
C GLN A 103 -6.82 27.12 8.95
N TYR A 104 -7.59 28.16 9.32
CA TYR A 104 -7.82 28.49 10.72
C TYR A 104 -8.45 27.31 11.48
N LEU A 105 -9.55 26.75 10.94
CA LEU A 105 -10.23 25.60 11.53
C LEU A 105 -9.32 24.40 11.68
N TYR A 106 -8.50 24.14 10.67
CA TYR A 106 -7.54 23.05 10.70
C TYR A 106 -6.44 23.28 11.73
N SER A 107 -5.95 24.52 11.89
CA SER A 107 -4.98 24.85 12.93
C SER A 107 -5.51 24.62 14.34
N VAL A 108 -6.80 24.94 14.57
CA VAL A 108 -7.52 24.67 15.83
C VAL A 108 -7.70 23.17 16.06
N HIS A 109 -7.94 22.41 14.98
CA HIS A 109 -8.03 20.95 15.02
C HIS A 109 -6.70 20.29 15.41
N LEU A 110 -5.59 20.77 14.84
CA LEU A 110 -4.24 20.26 15.10
C LEU A 110 -3.71 20.62 16.50
N HIS A 111 -4.09 21.78 17.03
CA HIS A 111 -3.64 22.27 18.33
C HIS A 111 -4.82 22.42 19.28
N PRO A 112 -5.43 21.29 19.69
CA PRO A 112 -6.51 21.33 20.65
C PRO A 112 -5.96 22.01 21.93
N PRO A 113 -6.61 23.07 22.46
CA PRO A 113 -6.19 23.76 23.69
C PRO A 113 -5.85 22.81 24.84
N ALA A 114 -4.75 23.07 25.56
CA ALA A 114 -4.34 22.23 26.68
C ALA A 114 -5.49 22.04 27.69
N HIS A 115 -5.62 20.82 28.22
CA HIS A 115 -6.67 20.47 29.16
C HIS A 115 -6.45 21.20 30.50
N GLY A 116 -7.31 22.17 30.80
CA GLY A 116 -7.69 22.42 32.20
C GLY A 116 -8.44 21.21 32.74
N ASN A 117 -8.53 21.06 34.06
CA ASN A 117 -9.17 19.93 34.74
C ASN A 117 -10.70 19.90 34.48
N THR A 118 -11.12 19.54 33.26
CA THR A 118 -12.49 19.72 32.76
C THR A 118 -13.35 18.47 32.93
N ASN A 119 -14.62 18.67 33.28
CA ASN A 119 -15.68 17.65 33.35
C ASN A 119 -15.75 16.80 32.06
N ALA A 120 -15.90 15.47 32.21
CA ALA A 120 -15.98 14.49 31.13
C ALA A 120 -16.98 14.85 30.01
N LYS A 121 -18.09 15.52 30.33
CA LYS A 121 -19.07 16.00 29.33
C LYS A 121 -18.44 17.00 28.33
N HIS A 122 -17.56 17.89 28.80
CA HIS A 122 -16.87 18.86 27.93
C HIS A 122 -15.84 18.16 27.04
N VAL A 123 -15.14 17.15 27.56
CA VAL A 123 -14.21 16.33 26.78
C VAL A 123 -14.96 15.61 25.66
N ALA A 124 -16.11 14.98 25.94
CA ALA A 124 -16.91 14.30 24.93
C ALA A 124 -17.44 15.26 23.84
N LYS A 125 -18.01 16.41 24.22
CA LYS A 125 -18.48 17.45 23.27
C LYS A 125 -17.35 17.91 22.35
N ARG A 126 -16.15 18.09 22.92
CA ARG A 126 -14.96 18.53 22.20
C ARG A 126 -14.45 17.48 21.22
N VAL A 127 -14.35 16.22 21.64
CA VAL A 127 -13.98 15.09 20.75
C VAL A 127 -14.96 15.00 19.57
N ALA A 128 -16.27 15.12 19.84
CA ALA A 128 -17.27 15.14 18.78
C ALA A 128 -17.10 16.34 17.83
N THR A 129 -16.75 17.51 18.36
CA THR A 129 -16.50 18.72 17.55
C THR A 129 -15.28 18.56 16.64
N LEU A 130 -14.17 18.03 17.17
CA LEU A 130 -12.97 17.75 16.39
C LEU A 130 -13.20 16.68 15.31
N ALA A 131 -13.99 15.65 15.62
CA ALA A 131 -14.39 14.63 14.65
C ALA A 131 -15.25 15.24 13.52
N ASN A 132 -16.14 16.17 13.86
CA ASN A 132 -16.96 16.88 12.88
C ASN A 132 -16.14 17.83 11.99
N MET A 133 -15.17 18.55 12.55
CA MET A 133 -14.20 19.34 11.78
C MET A 133 -13.40 18.47 10.82
N TYR A 134 -12.92 17.32 11.27
CA TYR A 134 -12.21 16.37 10.42
C TYR A 134 -13.07 15.91 9.22
N LYS A 135 -14.32 15.52 9.48
CA LYS A 135 -15.28 15.14 8.44
C LYS A 135 -15.51 16.28 7.45
N LEU A 136 -15.60 17.52 7.93
CA LEU A 136 -15.74 18.71 7.11
C LEU A 136 -14.55 18.86 6.15
N PHE A 137 -13.31 18.88 6.67
CA PHE A 137 -12.11 19.03 5.84
C PHE A 137 -12.03 17.92 4.80
N ARG A 138 -12.25 16.67 5.22
CA ARG A 138 -12.23 15.52 4.31
C ARG A 138 -13.24 15.69 3.19
N LYS A 139 -14.50 16.06 3.48
CA LYS A 139 -15.53 16.26 2.45
C LYS A 139 -15.19 17.38 1.47
N ILE A 140 -14.69 18.52 1.96
CA ILE A 140 -14.27 19.62 1.09
C ILE A 140 -13.13 19.17 0.18
N LEU A 141 -12.08 18.57 0.73
CA LEU A 141 -10.92 18.12 -0.04
C LEU A 141 -11.29 17.02 -1.06
N ASP A 142 -12.14 16.08 -0.64
CA ASP A 142 -12.69 15.03 -1.50
C ASP A 142 -13.48 15.58 -2.68
N MET A 143 -14.23 16.67 -2.48
CA MET A 143 -14.92 17.40 -3.55
C MET A 143 -13.92 17.91 -4.60
N PHE A 144 -12.82 18.53 -4.19
CA PHE A 144 -11.80 19.03 -5.12
C PHE A 144 -11.13 17.91 -5.90
N ILE A 145 -10.73 16.82 -5.23
CA ILE A 145 -10.12 15.66 -5.88
C ILE A 145 -11.08 15.04 -6.89
N SER A 146 -12.37 14.97 -6.56
CA SER A 146 -13.39 14.44 -7.47
C SER A 146 -13.51 15.20 -8.79
N GLN A 147 -13.07 16.45 -8.82
CA GLN A 147 -13.18 17.37 -9.96
C GLN A 147 -11.83 17.85 -10.48
N ILE A 148 -10.72 17.22 -10.08
CA ILE A 148 -9.38 17.75 -10.36
C ILE A 148 -9.06 17.85 -11.85
N GLU A 149 -9.72 17.03 -12.68
CA GLU A 149 -9.61 17.07 -14.14
C GLU A 149 -10.13 18.38 -14.75
N LYS A 150 -10.93 19.15 -14.00
CA LYS A 150 -11.44 20.44 -14.47
C LYS A 150 -10.36 21.51 -14.31
N PRO A 151 -10.00 22.25 -15.38
CA PRO A 151 -8.90 23.20 -15.35
C PRO A 151 -8.96 24.21 -14.21
N MET A 152 -10.14 24.77 -13.93
CA MET A 152 -10.33 25.75 -12.86
C MET A 152 -10.15 25.14 -11.46
N VAL A 153 -10.51 23.87 -11.25
CA VAL A 153 -10.28 23.18 -9.97
C VAL A 153 -8.80 22.90 -9.78
N SER A 154 -8.11 22.48 -10.85
CA SER A 154 -6.65 22.33 -10.87
C SER A 154 -5.92 23.65 -10.59
N GLU A 155 -6.38 24.76 -11.17
CA GLU A 155 -5.86 26.11 -10.93
C GLU A 155 -6.05 26.55 -9.47
N ILE A 156 -7.23 26.30 -8.89
CA ILE A 156 -7.49 26.56 -7.46
C ILE A 156 -6.48 25.80 -6.59
N MET A 157 -6.26 24.50 -6.86
CA MET A 157 -5.29 23.68 -6.12
C MET A 157 -3.85 24.15 -6.31
N ALA A 158 -3.48 24.55 -7.52
CA ALA A 158 -2.15 25.07 -7.83
C ALA A 158 -1.88 26.40 -7.12
N SER A 159 -2.89 27.27 -7.03
CA SER A 159 -2.79 28.60 -6.42
C SER A 159 -2.74 28.57 -4.88
N HIS A 160 -3.11 27.45 -4.27
CA HIS A 160 -3.19 27.28 -2.81
C HIS A 160 -2.38 26.06 -2.36
N PRO A 161 -1.04 26.12 -2.37
CA PRO A 161 -0.17 24.96 -2.10
C PRO A 161 -0.36 24.34 -0.70
N GLY A 162 -0.88 25.11 0.25
CA GLY A 162 -1.24 24.62 1.58
C GLY A 162 -2.30 23.51 1.57
N VAL A 163 -3.09 23.38 0.49
CA VAL A 163 -4.11 22.32 0.38
C VAL A 163 -3.47 20.94 0.33
N LEU A 164 -2.45 20.74 -0.52
CA LEU A 164 -1.75 19.46 -0.60
C LEU A 164 -1.04 19.13 0.71
N SER A 165 -0.49 20.16 1.37
CA SER A 165 0.14 20.00 2.69
C SER A 165 -0.87 19.53 3.74
N MET A 166 -2.08 20.09 3.75
CA MET A 166 -3.17 19.68 4.63
C MET A 166 -3.60 18.23 4.35
N MET A 167 -3.79 17.88 3.08
CA MET A 167 -4.17 16.52 2.66
C MET A 167 -3.11 15.48 3.07
N ALA A 168 -1.83 15.78 2.82
CA ALA A 168 -0.71 14.94 3.22
C ALA A 168 -0.66 14.77 4.75
N ASN A 169 -0.80 15.87 5.49
CA ASN A 169 -0.82 15.81 6.95
C ASN A 169 -1.99 14.97 7.48
N MET A 170 -3.20 15.13 6.94
CA MET A 170 -4.35 14.29 7.31
C MET A 170 -4.10 12.81 7.04
N TRP A 171 -3.56 12.46 5.87
CA TRP A 171 -3.21 11.08 5.52
C TRP A 171 -2.16 10.49 6.48
N ILE A 172 -1.14 11.28 6.83
CA ILE A 172 -0.08 10.89 7.78
C ILE A 172 -0.64 10.73 9.20
N MET A 173 -1.52 11.63 9.64
CA MET A 173 -2.12 11.58 10.98
C MET A 173 -2.93 10.31 11.18
N GLU A 174 -3.75 9.90 10.20
CA GLU A 174 -4.46 8.62 10.25
C GLU A 174 -3.47 7.44 10.42
N GLY A 175 -2.31 7.50 9.76
CA GLY A 175 -1.27 6.48 9.87
C GLY A 175 -0.39 6.58 11.12
N ARG A 176 -0.30 7.72 11.81
CA ARG A 176 0.57 7.93 13.01
C ARG A 176 -0.16 7.99 14.35
N ASN A 177 -1.41 8.45 14.37
CA ASN A 177 -2.25 8.48 15.56
C ASN A 177 -2.90 7.09 15.82
N LYS A 178 -2.79 6.57 17.05
CA LYS A 178 -3.44 5.31 17.44
C LYS A 178 -4.92 5.49 17.75
N ASP A 179 -5.32 6.69 18.15
CA ASP A 179 -6.65 7.03 18.64
C ASP A 179 -7.55 7.60 17.53
N VAL A 180 -7.38 7.13 16.28
CA VAL A 180 -8.07 7.69 15.11
C VAL A 180 -9.56 7.37 15.18
N ALA A 181 -10.31 8.23 15.86
CA ALA A 181 -11.76 8.18 15.97
C ALA A 181 -12.47 8.38 14.62
N ASN A 182 -11.74 8.88 13.60
CA ASN A 182 -12.32 9.30 12.32
C ASN A 182 -12.13 8.28 11.17
N GLY A 183 -11.52 7.13 11.44
CA GLY A 183 -11.22 6.10 10.43
C GLY A 183 -10.06 6.45 9.49
N PHE A 184 -9.95 5.70 8.39
CA PHE A 184 -8.84 5.77 7.42
C PHE A 184 -9.28 6.37 6.07
N ARG A 185 -10.04 7.46 6.11
CA ARG A 185 -10.76 7.99 4.94
C ARG A 185 -9.88 8.77 3.97
N CYS A 186 -8.69 9.22 4.40
CA CYS A 186 -7.80 10.00 3.55
C CYS A 186 -7.07 9.15 2.50
N GLY A 187 -7.15 7.82 2.55
CA GLY A 187 -6.66 6.95 1.46
C GLY A 187 -7.32 7.30 0.11
N LYS A 188 -8.58 7.77 0.14
CA LYS A 188 -9.33 8.22 -1.06
C LYS A 188 -8.69 9.40 -1.79
N PHE A 189 -7.75 10.11 -1.16
CA PHE A 189 -7.04 11.21 -1.80
C PHE A 189 -6.04 10.77 -2.86
N LEU A 190 -5.59 9.51 -2.77
CA LEU A 190 -4.61 8.90 -3.67
C LEU A 190 -5.27 7.91 -4.64
N GLN A 191 -6.57 7.68 -4.53
CA GLN A 191 -7.28 6.73 -5.38
C GLN A 191 -7.53 7.35 -6.76
N PRO A 192 -7.08 6.71 -7.86
CA PRO A 192 -7.46 7.11 -9.21
C PRO A 192 -8.98 7.10 -9.38
N ARG A 193 -9.55 8.15 -9.96
CA ARG A 193 -10.99 8.24 -10.21
C ARG A 193 -11.30 8.06 -11.69
N GLY A 194 -12.06 7.00 -12.01
CA GLY A 194 -12.60 6.75 -13.35
C GLY A 194 -11.85 5.66 -14.12
N ALA A 195 -12.58 4.95 -14.98
CA ALA A 195 -12.07 3.81 -15.75
C ALA A 195 -11.14 4.21 -16.91
N SER A 196 -11.10 5.49 -17.29
CA SER A 196 -10.27 6.02 -18.39
C SER A 196 -9.19 7.00 -17.94
N ALA A 197 -9.06 7.24 -16.63
CA ALA A 197 -8.06 8.17 -16.14
C ALA A 197 -6.69 7.52 -16.29
N ASN A 198 -5.74 8.27 -16.88
CA ASN A 198 -4.33 7.93 -16.79
C ASN A 198 -3.99 7.70 -15.30
N PRO A 199 -3.50 6.52 -14.89
CA PRO A 199 -3.42 6.12 -13.48
C PRO A 199 -2.73 7.14 -12.58
N ARG A 200 -1.86 7.99 -13.14
CA ARG A 200 -1.18 9.07 -12.40
C ARG A 200 -1.50 10.43 -12.96
N SER A 201 -2.47 11.10 -12.34
CA SER A 201 -2.63 12.53 -12.54
C SER A 201 -1.42 13.27 -11.94
N VAL A 202 -1.01 14.38 -12.56
CA VAL A 202 0.03 15.29 -12.02
C VAL A 202 -0.27 15.70 -10.58
N MET A 203 -1.56 15.77 -10.21
CA MET A 203 -1.96 16.04 -8.83
C MET A 203 -1.55 14.90 -7.89
N HIS A 204 -1.86 13.64 -8.23
CA HIS A 204 -1.49 12.49 -7.39
C HIS A 204 0.02 12.46 -7.13
N GLU A 205 0.84 12.72 -8.14
CA GLU A 205 2.29 12.82 -7.98
C GLU A 205 2.71 13.96 -7.04
N ARG A 206 2.08 15.14 -7.17
CA ARG A 206 2.33 16.28 -6.28
C ARG A 206 1.92 15.99 -4.83
N LEU A 207 0.77 15.34 -4.62
CA LEU A 207 0.32 14.94 -3.29
C LEU A 207 1.26 13.88 -2.70
N LEU A 208 1.67 12.89 -3.49
CA LEU A 208 2.62 11.88 -3.07
C LEU A 208 3.97 12.48 -2.68
N ALA A 209 4.49 13.42 -3.47
CA ALA A 209 5.70 14.17 -3.15
C ALA A 209 5.53 14.94 -1.83
N GLN A 210 4.37 15.53 -1.59
CA GLN A 210 4.07 16.23 -0.34
C GLN A 210 3.99 15.27 0.87
N ILE A 211 3.45 14.07 0.70
CA ILE A 211 3.44 13.02 1.74
C ILE A 211 4.88 12.59 2.06
N VAL A 212 5.70 12.31 1.05
CA VAL A 212 7.11 11.94 1.22
C VAL A 212 7.87 13.05 1.95
N ALA A 213 7.69 14.30 1.53
CA ALA A 213 8.32 15.45 2.16
C ALA A 213 7.89 15.62 3.63
N ALA A 214 6.59 15.50 3.93
CA ALA A 214 6.06 15.62 5.29
C ALA A 214 6.45 14.45 6.21
N CYS A 215 6.68 13.26 5.65
CA CYS A 215 7.27 12.12 6.37
C CYS A 215 8.79 12.27 6.57
N GLY A 216 9.46 13.12 5.80
CA GLY A 216 10.90 13.32 5.77
C GLY A 216 11.62 12.38 4.80
N THR A 217 11.14 11.14 4.62
CA THR A 217 11.68 10.20 3.64
C THR A 217 10.58 9.32 3.04
N ALA A 218 10.86 8.75 1.86
CA ALA A 218 9.98 7.77 1.22
C ALA A 218 9.84 6.47 2.05
N GLU A 219 10.87 6.08 2.79
CA GLU A 219 10.84 4.91 3.67
C GLU A 219 9.89 5.12 4.86
N GLU A 220 9.94 6.31 5.46
CA GLU A 220 9.00 6.67 6.52
C GLU A 220 7.56 6.79 5.99
N ALA A 221 7.37 7.25 4.74
CA ALA A 221 6.06 7.24 4.09
C ALA A 221 5.50 5.81 3.90
N VAL A 222 6.34 4.86 3.48
CA VAL A 222 5.98 3.42 3.41
C VAL A 222 5.64 2.87 4.80
N SER A 223 6.43 3.23 5.82
CA SER A 223 6.16 2.87 7.22
C SER A 223 4.79 3.38 7.69
N VAL A 224 4.44 4.63 7.38
CA VAL A 224 3.12 5.20 7.67
C VAL A 224 2.01 4.46 6.90
N ALA A 225 2.22 4.11 5.63
CA ALA A 225 1.26 3.32 4.86
C ALA A 225 0.98 1.94 5.49
N CYS A 226 2.02 1.25 5.96
CA CYS A 226 1.86 -0.01 6.70
C CYS A 226 1.06 0.20 8.00
N GLN A 227 1.35 1.26 8.75
CA GLN A 227 0.65 1.58 9.99
C GLN A 227 -0.84 1.87 9.79
N ARG A 228 -1.21 2.50 8.67
CA ARG A 228 -2.62 2.72 8.31
C ARG A 228 -3.37 1.40 8.21
N ILE A 229 -2.84 0.45 7.44
CA ILE A 229 -3.40 -0.89 7.27
C ILE A 229 -3.48 -1.63 8.61
N GLU A 230 -2.37 -1.69 9.35
CA GLU A 230 -2.28 -2.39 10.65
C GLU A 230 -3.32 -1.87 11.63
N ARG A 231 -3.55 -0.57 11.67
CA ARG A 231 -4.51 0.04 12.60
C ARG A 231 -5.94 -0.05 12.11
N ASN A 232 -6.19 0.00 10.80
CA ASN A 232 -7.50 -0.28 10.23
C ASN A 232 -7.96 -1.71 10.61
N LEU A 233 -7.06 -2.69 10.49
CA LEU A 233 -7.29 -4.07 10.98
C LEU A 233 -7.52 -4.16 12.50
N GLY A 234 -6.92 -3.24 13.27
CA GLY A 234 -7.09 -3.15 14.72
C GLY A 234 -8.40 -2.51 15.18
N GLN A 235 -9.20 -1.91 14.30
CA GLN A 235 -10.45 -1.27 14.68
C GLN A 235 -11.52 -2.28 15.12
N ALA A 236 -12.34 -1.90 16.10
CA ALA A 236 -13.47 -2.71 16.55
C ALA A 236 -14.50 -2.93 15.43
N GLN A 237 -14.80 -1.87 14.67
CA GLN A 237 -15.58 -1.92 13.44
C GLN A 237 -14.66 -1.60 12.26
N ARG A 238 -14.27 -2.65 11.54
CA ARG A 238 -13.36 -2.54 10.40
C ARG A 238 -14.11 -2.00 9.19
N ASP A 239 -13.50 -1.05 8.50
CA ASP A 239 -14.01 -0.50 7.25
C ASP A 239 -13.21 -1.11 6.09
N TYR A 240 -13.73 -2.21 5.54
CA TYR A 240 -13.05 -2.96 4.47
C TYR A 240 -12.97 -2.20 3.16
N GLU A 241 -13.87 -1.25 2.90
CA GLU A 241 -13.76 -0.36 1.74
C GLU A 241 -12.50 0.50 1.88
N LEU A 242 -12.31 1.12 3.05
CA LEU A 242 -11.11 1.92 3.32
C LEU A 242 -9.84 1.07 3.37
N LEU A 243 -9.92 -0.16 3.88
CA LEU A 243 -8.80 -1.10 3.85
C LEU A 243 -8.41 -1.46 2.40
N SER A 244 -9.39 -1.71 1.53
CA SER A 244 -9.16 -1.98 0.11
C SER A 244 -8.44 -0.82 -0.56
N ILE A 245 -8.82 0.43 -0.24
CA ILE A 245 -8.15 1.64 -0.75
C ILE A 245 -6.69 1.72 -0.29
N ASP A 246 -6.41 1.47 0.99
CA ASP A 246 -5.03 1.47 1.50
C ASP A 246 -4.19 0.33 0.90
N LEU A 247 -4.80 -0.81 0.55
CA LEU A 247 -4.13 -1.92 -0.15
C LEU A 247 -3.87 -1.61 -1.63
N TYR A 248 -4.83 -0.98 -2.31
CA TYR A 248 -4.70 -0.54 -3.69
C TYR A 248 -3.49 0.39 -3.86
N PHE A 249 -3.23 1.26 -2.88
CA PHE A 249 -2.05 2.12 -2.86
C PHE A 249 -0.72 1.36 -2.97
N PHE A 250 -0.58 0.20 -2.29
CA PHE A 250 0.61 -0.66 -2.47
C PHE A 250 0.65 -1.28 -3.86
N MET A 251 -0.48 -1.81 -4.32
CA MET A 251 -0.58 -2.46 -5.62
C MET A 251 -0.19 -1.49 -6.75
N GLU A 252 -0.76 -0.28 -6.76
CA GLU A 252 -0.50 0.76 -7.77
C GLU A 252 0.99 1.11 -7.85
N HIS A 253 1.62 1.38 -6.70
CA HIS A 253 3.04 1.75 -6.67
C HIS A 253 3.97 0.59 -7.02
N LEU A 254 3.61 -0.65 -6.68
CA LEU A 254 4.39 -1.83 -7.03
C LEU A 254 4.25 -2.21 -8.51
N CYS A 255 3.09 -1.94 -9.15
CA CYS A 255 2.84 -2.18 -10.58
C CYS A 255 3.72 -1.29 -11.48
N GLU A 256 3.84 -0.01 -11.14
CA GLU A 256 4.54 1.02 -11.92
C GLU A 256 5.73 1.63 -11.13
N PRO A 257 6.85 0.90 -11.02
CA PRO A 257 7.94 1.23 -10.11
C PRO A 257 8.85 2.34 -10.65
N SER A 258 8.93 2.52 -11.96
CA SER A 258 9.71 3.58 -12.61
C SER A 258 9.29 4.97 -12.17
N ASP A 259 7.99 5.14 -11.95
CA ASP A 259 7.38 6.45 -11.73
C ASP A 259 7.08 6.70 -10.24
N SER A 260 7.25 5.68 -9.38
CA SER A 260 6.91 5.79 -7.95
C SER A 260 8.15 6.04 -7.09
N PRO A 261 8.21 7.14 -6.32
CA PRO A 261 9.29 7.35 -5.35
C PRO A 261 9.25 6.36 -4.18
N LEU A 262 8.14 5.63 -4.01
CA LEU A 262 7.95 4.69 -2.91
C LEU A 262 8.36 3.27 -3.26
N ALA A 263 8.20 2.84 -4.52
CA ALA A 263 8.43 1.46 -4.93
C ALA A 263 9.86 0.96 -4.62
N PRO A 264 10.95 1.71 -4.90
CA PRO A 264 12.29 1.29 -4.51
C PRO A 264 12.42 1.06 -3.00
N LYS A 265 11.75 1.88 -2.18
CA LYS A 265 11.73 1.74 -0.72
C LYS A 265 10.85 0.58 -0.26
N MET A 266 9.76 0.26 -0.94
CA MET A 266 8.98 -0.94 -0.67
C MET A 266 9.79 -2.22 -0.96
N PHE A 267 10.54 -2.25 -2.07
CA PHE A 267 11.39 -3.40 -2.44
C PHE A 267 12.63 -3.55 -1.56
N ALA A 268 13.24 -2.42 -1.18
CA ALA A 268 14.48 -2.37 -0.41
C ALA A 268 14.26 -2.35 1.10
N SER A 269 13.05 -2.03 1.59
CA SER A 269 12.74 -1.79 3.00
C SER A 269 13.48 -2.79 3.86
N GLU A 270 14.48 -2.37 4.64
CA GLU A 270 15.31 -3.29 5.42
C GLU A 270 14.45 -4.13 6.38
N SER A 271 13.27 -3.60 6.72
CA SER A 271 12.24 -4.31 7.43
C SER A 271 11.46 -5.27 6.52
N ALA A 272 11.23 -6.49 7.00
CA ALA A 272 10.21 -7.41 6.49
C ALA A 272 8.78 -6.83 6.49
N ARG A 273 8.61 -5.56 6.92
CA ARG A 273 7.33 -4.95 7.31
C ARG A 273 6.31 -4.95 6.19
N VAL A 274 6.64 -4.49 4.98
CA VAL A 274 5.67 -4.47 3.87
C VAL A 274 5.11 -5.87 3.61
N ALA A 275 5.98 -6.87 3.52
CA ALA A 275 5.56 -8.26 3.33
C ALA A 275 4.72 -8.78 4.52
N MET A 276 5.13 -8.50 5.76
CA MET A 276 4.38 -8.88 6.96
C MET A 276 3.00 -8.22 7.00
N THR A 277 2.90 -6.91 6.75
CA THR A 277 1.64 -6.16 6.72
C THR A 277 0.71 -6.72 5.65
N LEU A 278 1.21 -6.97 4.42
CA LEU A 278 0.41 -7.57 3.35
C LEU A 278 -0.09 -8.97 3.74
N MET A 279 0.79 -9.83 4.27
CA MET A 279 0.43 -11.20 4.66
C MET A 279 -0.55 -11.27 5.83
N HIS A 280 -0.38 -10.43 6.85
CA HIS A 280 -1.33 -10.34 7.97
C HIS A 280 -2.69 -9.84 7.52
N THR A 281 -2.71 -8.83 6.65
CA THR A 281 -3.94 -8.31 6.05
C THR A 281 -4.63 -9.37 5.20
N TRP A 282 -3.88 -10.07 4.35
CA TRP A 282 -4.38 -11.16 3.54
C TRP A 282 -4.99 -12.27 4.39
N ALA A 283 -4.27 -12.73 5.41
CA ALA A 283 -4.76 -13.75 6.34
C ALA A 283 -6.05 -13.33 7.04
N HIS A 284 -6.14 -12.05 7.44
CA HIS A 284 -7.33 -11.51 8.07
C HIS A 284 -8.54 -11.49 7.13
N ILE A 285 -8.37 -11.00 5.90
CA ILE A 285 -9.46 -10.96 4.91
C ILE A 285 -9.91 -12.38 4.56
N ALA A 286 -8.96 -13.32 4.43
CA ALA A 286 -9.24 -14.72 4.11
C ALA A 286 -9.83 -15.52 5.28
N SER A 287 -9.72 -15.08 6.54
CA SER A 287 -10.19 -15.86 7.70
C SER A 287 -11.73 -15.94 7.80
N GLY A 288 -12.46 -15.11 7.05
CA GLY A 288 -13.93 -15.08 7.12
C GLY A 288 -14.47 -14.39 8.38
N SER A 289 -13.61 -13.84 9.24
CA SER A 289 -14.01 -12.97 10.36
C SER A 289 -14.61 -11.64 9.91
N CYS A 290 -14.69 -11.41 8.60
CA CYS A 290 -15.49 -10.37 7.97
C CYS A 290 -16.98 -10.72 8.07
N THR A 291 -17.57 -10.59 9.27
CA THR A 291 -18.96 -10.92 9.59
C THR A 291 -19.97 -9.84 9.20
N LEU A 292 -19.55 -8.81 8.44
CA LEU A 292 -20.36 -7.63 8.17
C LEU A 292 -20.49 -7.42 6.67
N ALA A 293 -21.72 -7.12 6.26
CA ALA A 293 -22.31 -6.56 5.03
C ALA A 293 -21.46 -5.88 3.92
N ALA A 294 -20.13 -5.89 3.99
CA ALA A 294 -19.28 -5.56 2.86
C ALA A 294 -19.64 -6.49 1.69
N SER A 295 -19.82 -5.93 0.51
CA SER A 295 -20.06 -6.71 -0.69
C SER A 295 -18.93 -7.73 -0.86
N SER A 296 -19.28 -8.93 -1.31
CA SER A 296 -18.31 -9.95 -1.71
C SER A 296 -17.24 -9.38 -2.66
N GLU A 297 -17.62 -8.37 -3.44
CA GLU A 297 -16.75 -7.59 -4.33
C GLU A 297 -15.61 -6.88 -3.59
N ILE A 298 -15.88 -6.09 -2.55
CA ILE A 298 -14.83 -5.37 -1.78
C ILE A 298 -13.84 -6.37 -1.19
N ARG A 299 -14.34 -7.52 -0.70
CA ARG A 299 -13.47 -8.58 -0.19
C ARG A 299 -12.57 -9.15 -1.28
N SER A 300 -13.11 -9.43 -2.46
CA SER A 300 -12.34 -9.92 -3.61
C SER A 300 -11.31 -8.89 -4.08
N GLU A 301 -11.64 -7.59 -4.11
CA GLU A 301 -10.72 -6.50 -4.42
C GLU A 301 -9.54 -6.43 -3.44
N ALA A 302 -9.82 -6.53 -2.15
CA ALA A 302 -8.80 -6.49 -1.11
C ALA A 302 -7.89 -7.73 -1.18
N LEU A 303 -8.46 -8.93 -1.40
CA LEU A 303 -7.67 -10.15 -1.63
C LEU A 303 -6.79 -10.02 -2.87
N HIS A 304 -7.33 -9.52 -3.98
CA HIS A 304 -6.60 -9.31 -5.22
C HIS A 304 -5.43 -8.34 -5.00
N SER A 305 -5.68 -7.21 -4.33
CA SER A 305 -4.63 -6.23 -4.02
C SER A 305 -3.51 -6.82 -3.15
N CYS A 306 -3.85 -7.65 -2.17
CA CYS A 306 -2.86 -8.40 -1.36
C CYS A 306 -2.02 -9.36 -2.21
N LEU A 307 -2.66 -10.17 -3.06
CA LEU A 307 -1.99 -11.14 -3.93
C LEU A 307 -1.04 -10.45 -4.91
N VAL A 308 -1.52 -9.46 -5.66
CA VAL A 308 -0.73 -8.74 -6.67
C VAL A 308 0.43 -7.98 -6.02
N SER A 309 0.17 -7.26 -4.92
CA SER A 309 1.23 -6.55 -4.20
C SER A 309 2.30 -7.51 -3.68
N THR A 310 1.90 -8.66 -3.12
CA THR A 310 2.84 -9.67 -2.62
C THR A 310 3.65 -10.29 -3.75
N PHE A 311 3.02 -10.64 -4.88
CA PHE A 311 3.68 -11.15 -6.07
C PHE A 311 4.75 -10.18 -6.59
N LEU A 312 4.36 -8.92 -6.83
CA LEU A 312 5.26 -7.89 -7.36
C LEU A 312 6.40 -7.56 -6.38
N LEU A 313 6.09 -7.53 -5.07
CA LEU A 313 7.09 -7.32 -4.03
C LEU A 313 8.19 -8.39 -4.11
N ILE A 314 7.83 -9.67 -4.28
CA ILE A 314 8.82 -10.74 -4.39
C ILE A 314 9.56 -10.68 -5.71
N GLN A 315 8.82 -10.60 -6.82
CA GLN A 315 9.36 -10.63 -8.18
C GLN A 315 10.41 -9.53 -8.42
N ARG A 316 10.22 -8.35 -7.82
CA ARG A 316 11.07 -7.18 -8.05
C ARG A 316 12.00 -6.85 -6.88
N SER A 317 11.91 -7.54 -5.74
CA SER A 317 12.78 -7.25 -4.61
C SER A 317 14.20 -7.78 -4.82
N PRO A 318 15.24 -6.98 -4.54
CA PRO A 318 16.62 -7.47 -4.52
C PRO A 318 16.86 -8.53 -3.41
N GLN A 319 15.92 -8.66 -2.47
CA GLN A 319 15.94 -9.63 -1.37
C GLN A 319 14.88 -10.72 -1.55
N ALA A 320 14.52 -11.07 -2.79
CA ALA A 320 13.43 -12.01 -3.10
C ALA A 320 13.46 -13.30 -2.27
N TYR A 321 14.64 -13.90 -2.05
CA TYR A 321 14.79 -15.11 -1.23
C TYR A 321 14.29 -14.92 0.21
N ASP A 322 14.74 -13.85 0.88
CA ASP A 322 14.36 -13.56 2.26
C ASP A 322 12.85 -13.27 2.33
N ARG A 323 12.30 -12.53 1.34
CA ARG A 323 10.86 -12.28 1.23
C ARG A 323 10.06 -13.56 1.06
N ILE A 324 10.49 -14.48 0.20
CA ILE A 324 9.84 -15.78 0.01
C ILE A 324 9.84 -16.57 1.32
N MET A 325 10.96 -16.58 2.03
CA MET A 325 11.05 -17.25 3.33
C MET A 325 10.09 -16.64 4.36
N ASP A 326 9.98 -15.31 4.41
CA ASP A 326 9.11 -14.61 5.35
C ASP A 326 7.63 -14.88 5.07
N ILE A 327 7.17 -14.71 3.83
CA ILE A 327 5.76 -14.96 3.48
C ILE A 327 5.38 -16.44 3.60
N LEU A 328 6.31 -17.38 3.33
CA LEU A 328 6.05 -18.80 3.51
C LEU A 328 5.82 -19.12 4.99
N ARG A 329 6.64 -18.56 5.90
CA ARG A 329 6.44 -18.72 7.35
C ARG A 329 5.11 -18.13 7.82
N LEU A 330 4.62 -17.10 7.14
CA LEU A 330 3.30 -16.50 7.37
C LEU A 330 2.15 -17.27 6.70
N GLY A 331 2.42 -18.44 6.12
CA GLY A 331 1.37 -19.33 5.58
C GLY A 331 0.87 -18.94 4.20
N LEU A 332 1.73 -18.39 3.32
CA LEU A 332 1.36 -18.05 1.94
C LEU A 332 0.61 -19.16 1.22
N VAL A 333 1.11 -20.40 1.27
CA VAL A 333 0.56 -21.51 0.47
C VAL A 333 -0.91 -21.82 0.82
N PRO A 334 -1.28 -22.08 2.11
CA PRO A 334 -2.69 -22.25 2.47
C PRO A 334 -3.54 -21.01 2.18
N LEU A 335 -2.99 -19.80 2.39
CA LEU A 335 -3.71 -18.56 2.12
C LEU A 335 -4.02 -18.35 0.65
N LEU A 336 -3.07 -18.67 -0.24
CA LEU A 336 -3.22 -18.56 -1.68
C LEU A 336 -4.38 -19.43 -2.16
N ILE A 337 -4.37 -20.73 -1.79
CA ILE A 337 -5.41 -21.69 -2.19
C ILE A 337 -6.78 -21.27 -1.65
N LYS A 338 -6.88 -20.91 -0.36
CA LYS A 338 -8.13 -20.44 0.23
C LYS A 338 -8.69 -19.19 -0.47
N SER A 339 -7.81 -18.28 -0.88
CA SER A 339 -8.21 -17.00 -1.46
C SER A 339 -8.66 -17.11 -2.91
N VAL A 340 -8.10 -18.04 -3.68
CA VAL A 340 -8.59 -18.37 -5.04
C VAL A 340 -10.08 -18.68 -4.98
N TRP A 341 -10.49 -19.54 -4.05
CA TRP A 341 -11.89 -19.88 -3.87
C TRP A 341 -12.74 -18.67 -3.46
N LEU A 342 -12.30 -17.89 -2.47
CA LEU A 342 -13.04 -16.72 -1.99
C LEU A 342 -13.24 -15.64 -3.06
N ALA A 343 -12.29 -15.48 -3.96
CA ALA A 343 -12.30 -14.48 -5.02
C ALA A 343 -13.30 -14.81 -6.16
N LEU A 344 -13.69 -16.07 -6.33
CA LEU A 344 -14.61 -16.53 -7.37
C LEU A 344 -16.09 -16.21 -7.11
N SER A 345 -16.44 -15.68 -5.94
CA SER A 345 -17.82 -15.65 -5.45
C SER A 345 -18.79 -14.63 -6.09
N PRO A 346 -18.38 -13.62 -6.87
CA PRO A 346 -19.30 -12.89 -7.75
C PRO A 346 -19.01 -13.15 -9.24
N GLU A 347 -20.01 -13.62 -9.99
CA GLU A 347 -19.84 -14.02 -11.40
C GLU A 347 -19.42 -12.88 -12.34
N SER A 348 -19.69 -11.62 -11.97
CA SER A 348 -19.54 -10.43 -12.81
C SER A 348 -18.27 -9.60 -12.57
N SER A 349 -17.40 -10.00 -11.64
CA SER A 349 -16.22 -9.18 -11.30
C SER A 349 -15.05 -9.42 -12.27
N PRO A 350 -14.40 -8.36 -12.82
CA PRO A 350 -13.14 -8.48 -13.58
C PRO A 350 -12.01 -9.18 -12.81
N ILE A 351 -12.12 -9.24 -11.48
CA ILE A 351 -11.15 -9.92 -10.60
C ILE A 351 -11.20 -11.44 -10.78
N ARG A 352 -12.33 -11.98 -11.23
CA ARG A 352 -12.54 -13.42 -11.42
C ARG A 352 -11.52 -14.04 -12.38
N GLU A 353 -11.10 -13.29 -13.40
CA GLU A 353 -10.11 -13.75 -14.38
C GLU A 353 -8.68 -13.44 -13.96
N SER A 354 -8.44 -12.23 -13.41
CA SER A 354 -7.09 -11.81 -13.05
C SER A 354 -6.55 -12.52 -11.80
N PHE A 355 -7.39 -12.80 -10.81
CA PHE A 355 -6.95 -13.42 -9.56
C PHE A 355 -6.32 -14.82 -9.77
N PRO A 356 -6.96 -15.77 -10.48
CA PRO A 356 -6.35 -17.07 -10.75
C PRO A 356 -5.03 -16.96 -11.52
N ASN A 357 -4.92 -16.01 -12.45
CA ASN A 357 -3.69 -15.81 -13.22
C ASN A 357 -2.51 -15.40 -12.32
N TYR A 358 -2.71 -14.50 -11.37
CA TYR A 358 -1.66 -14.16 -10.41
C TYR A 358 -1.36 -15.29 -9.43
N ALA A 359 -2.36 -16.12 -9.08
CA ALA A 359 -2.13 -17.30 -8.25
C ALA A 359 -1.28 -18.35 -8.99
N ILE A 360 -1.58 -18.60 -10.27
CA ILE A 360 -0.78 -19.44 -11.16
C ILE A 360 0.64 -18.89 -11.27
N ALA A 361 0.81 -17.59 -11.54
CA ALA A 361 2.13 -16.97 -11.64
C ALA A 361 2.92 -17.07 -10.32
N MET A 362 2.28 -16.89 -9.16
CA MET A 362 2.91 -17.10 -7.86
C MET A 362 3.41 -18.54 -7.69
N ILE A 363 2.66 -19.54 -8.16
CA ILE A 363 3.05 -20.94 -8.07
C ILE A 363 4.20 -21.26 -9.05
N GLU A 364 4.07 -20.86 -10.31
CA GLU A 364 4.96 -21.26 -11.39
C GLU A 364 6.24 -20.42 -11.47
N GLU A 365 6.14 -19.11 -11.25
CA GLU A 365 7.26 -18.19 -11.43
C GLU A 365 8.03 -17.94 -10.13
N ILE A 366 7.37 -18.05 -8.97
CA ILE A 366 7.99 -17.74 -7.68
C ILE A 366 8.25 -19.01 -6.86
N LEU A 367 7.20 -19.76 -6.49
CA LEU A 367 7.34 -20.88 -5.57
C LEU A 367 8.09 -22.06 -6.20
N SER A 368 7.68 -22.48 -7.40
CA SER A 368 8.28 -23.64 -8.08
C SER A 368 9.79 -23.45 -8.27
N PRO A 369 10.31 -22.32 -8.80
CA PRO A 369 11.75 -22.11 -8.92
C PRO A 369 12.43 -21.99 -7.56
N ALA A 370 11.82 -21.32 -6.57
CA ALA A 370 12.43 -21.13 -5.26
C ALA A 370 12.64 -22.43 -4.45
N THR A 371 11.92 -23.52 -4.77
CA THR A 371 12.14 -24.82 -4.13
C THR A 371 13.50 -25.47 -4.43
N ILE A 372 14.36 -24.85 -5.26
CA ILE A 372 15.77 -25.23 -5.35
C ILE A 372 16.45 -25.05 -3.99
N HIS A 373 15.99 -24.11 -3.17
CA HIS A 373 16.54 -23.88 -1.85
C HIS A 373 15.92 -24.83 -0.84
N ARG A 374 16.74 -25.65 -0.19
CA ARG A 374 16.29 -26.68 0.77
C ARG A 374 15.30 -26.18 1.83
N LYS A 375 15.51 -24.97 2.37
CA LYS A 375 14.61 -24.37 3.38
C LYS A 375 13.23 -24.05 2.78
N VAL A 376 13.20 -23.50 1.57
CA VAL A 376 11.97 -23.20 0.84
C VAL A 376 11.25 -24.51 0.50
N LEU A 377 11.96 -25.49 -0.08
CA LEU A 377 11.42 -26.82 -0.38
C LEU A 377 10.76 -27.46 0.84
N SER A 378 11.44 -27.45 1.99
CA SER A 378 10.93 -28.03 3.23
C SER A 378 9.65 -27.35 3.71
N LEU A 379 9.55 -26.02 3.57
CA LEU A 379 8.36 -25.27 3.95
C LEU A 379 7.21 -25.52 2.96
N VAL A 380 7.48 -25.39 1.66
CA VAL A 380 6.48 -25.62 0.61
C VAL A 380 5.90 -27.02 0.73
N ARG A 381 6.74 -28.05 0.88
CA ARG A 381 6.29 -29.44 1.08
C ARG A 381 5.37 -29.60 2.30
N ARG A 382 5.75 -29.01 3.43
CA ARG A 382 4.95 -29.07 4.65
C ARG A 382 3.57 -28.46 4.39
N TYR A 383 3.53 -27.28 3.77
CA TYR A 383 2.27 -26.59 3.53
C TYR A 383 1.42 -27.24 2.44
N THR A 384 2.01 -27.79 1.39
CA THR A 384 1.25 -28.53 0.36
C THR A 384 0.61 -29.77 0.97
N TYR A 385 1.32 -30.48 1.86
CA TYR A 385 0.74 -31.59 2.63
C TYR A 385 -0.43 -31.10 3.50
N ASP A 386 -0.25 -30.01 4.26
CA ASP A 386 -1.30 -29.47 5.14
C ASP A 386 -2.57 -29.05 4.37
N VAL A 387 -2.43 -28.52 3.14
CA VAL A 387 -3.56 -28.18 2.27
C VAL A 387 -4.30 -29.43 1.79
N MET A 388 -3.58 -30.48 1.40
CA MET A 388 -4.19 -31.75 0.94
C MET A 388 -4.96 -32.48 2.04
N GLN A 389 -4.63 -32.24 3.31
CA GLN A 389 -5.33 -32.82 4.45
C GLN A 389 -6.64 -32.09 4.82
N LYS A 390 -6.99 -30.99 4.12
CA LYS A 390 -8.18 -30.18 4.41
C LYS A 390 -9.17 -30.22 3.22
N PRO A 391 -10.17 -31.11 3.24
CA PRO A 391 -11.09 -31.29 2.11
C PRO A 391 -11.85 -30.02 1.69
N GLY A 392 -12.12 -29.12 2.64
CA GLY A 392 -12.85 -27.87 2.37
C GLY A 392 -12.11 -26.88 1.47
N ASP A 393 -10.77 -26.95 1.42
CA ASP A 393 -9.95 -26.04 0.61
C ASP A 393 -9.77 -26.54 -0.83
N LEU A 394 -10.27 -27.74 -1.16
CA LEU A 394 -10.08 -28.36 -2.48
C LEU A 394 -10.93 -27.73 -3.59
N GLN A 395 -11.92 -26.90 -3.27
CA GLN A 395 -12.76 -26.22 -4.26
C GLN A 395 -11.95 -25.26 -5.15
N ALA A 396 -10.83 -24.73 -4.67
CA ALA A 396 -9.93 -23.92 -5.48
C ALA A 396 -9.38 -24.68 -6.70
N PHE A 397 -9.32 -26.02 -6.63
CA PHE A 397 -8.89 -26.87 -7.73
C PHE A 397 -9.97 -27.08 -8.79
N GLU A 398 -11.18 -26.53 -8.64
CA GLU A 398 -12.16 -26.54 -9.74
C GLU A 398 -11.72 -25.68 -10.91
N ILE A 399 -10.84 -24.69 -10.69
CA ILE A 399 -10.20 -23.92 -11.76
C ILE A 399 -9.09 -24.76 -12.40
N PRO A 400 -9.20 -25.13 -13.69
CA PRO A 400 -8.23 -26.01 -14.34
C PRO A 400 -6.79 -25.49 -14.27
N GLY A 401 -6.56 -24.20 -14.58
CA GLY A 401 -5.22 -23.61 -14.54
C GLY A 401 -4.57 -23.68 -13.15
N VAL A 402 -5.32 -23.38 -12.08
CA VAL A 402 -4.78 -23.45 -10.71
C VAL A 402 -4.49 -24.90 -10.30
N ARG A 403 -5.35 -25.85 -10.69
CA ARG A 403 -5.14 -27.29 -10.47
C ARG A 403 -3.87 -27.78 -11.16
N ASP A 404 -3.69 -27.43 -12.42
CA ASP A 404 -2.55 -27.88 -13.23
C ASP A 404 -1.24 -27.32 -12.69
N SER A 405 -1.18 -26.01 -12.39
CA SER A 405 0.00 -25.37 -11.79
C SER A 405 0.32 -25.96 -10.41
N TRP A 406 -0.70 -26.26 -9.59
CA TRP A 406 -0.50 -26.92 -8.30
C TRP A 406 0.04 -28.34 -8.44
N GLY A 407 -0.49 -29.13 -9.37
CA GLY A 407 0.04 -30.46 -9.68
C GLY A 407 1.49 -30.40 -10.17
N GLY A 408 1.81 -29.40 -10.99
CA GLY A 408 3.19 -29.09 -11.41
C GLY A 408 4.11 -28.80 -10.22
N LEU A 409 3.68 -27.96 -9.28
CA LEU A 409 4.43 -27.66 -8.06
C LEU A 409 4.69 -28.92 -7.22
N LEU A 410 3.68 -29.77 -7.01
CA LEU A 410 3.83 -31.02 -6.26
C LEU A 410 4.87 -31.95 -6.90
N LYS A 411 4.80 -32.11 -8.22
CA LYS A 411 5.78 -32.90 -8.98
C LYS A 411 7.20 -32.37 -8.80
N VAL A 412 7.40 -31.05 -8.93
CA VAL A 412 8.71 -30.40 -8.74
C VAL A 412 9.24 -30.59 -7.31
N VAL A 413 8.37 -30.47 -6.31
CA VAL A 413 8.72 -30.69 -4.90
C VAL A 413 9.20 -32.12 -4.68
N ASP A 414 8.47 -33.12 -5.19
CA ASP A 414 8.81 -34.54 -5.04
C ASP A 414 10.12 -34.90 -5.76
N GLU A 415 10.31 -34.41 -6.99
CA GLU A 415 11.54 -34.60 -7.76
C GLU A 415 12.75 -34.02 -7.03
N ARG A 416 12.64 -32.77 -6.56
CA ARG A 416 13.73 -32.11 -5.82
C ARG A 416 13.99 -32.78 -4.48
N GLU A 417 12.97 -33.28 -3.79
CA GLU A 417 13.16 -34.03 -2.56
C GLU A 417 13.95 -35.33 -2.79
N LYS A 418 13.65 -36.08 -3.86
CA LYS A 418 14.41 -37.28 -4.23
C LYS A 418 15.88 -36.95 -4.45
N VAL A 419 16.14 -35.92 -5.26
CA VAL A 419 17.50 -35.40 -5.47
C VAL A 419 18.18 -35.06 -4.15
N TYR A 420 17.53 -34.28 -3.28
CA TYR A 420 18.10 -33.93 -1.97
C TYR A 420 18.36 -35.14 -1.06
N LYS A 421 17.55 -36.20 -1.14
CA LYS A 421 17.77 -37.45 -0.39
C LYS A 421 18.97 -38.21 -0.93
N GLU A 422 19.08 -38.36 -2.24
CA GLU A 422 20.22 -38.99 -2.90
C GLU A 422 21.52 -38.28 -2.53
N PHE A 423 21.53 -36.94 -2.53
CA PHE A 423 22.70 -36.16 -2.14
C PHE A 423 22.94 -36.04 -0.63
N LYS A 424 21.96 -36.38 0.22
CA LYS A 424 22.09 -36.26 1.68
C LYS A 424 23.22 -37.15 2.20
N ASP A 425 23.34 -38.34 1.62
CA ASP A 425 24.32 -39.34 2.03
C ASP A 425 25.67 -39.18 1.28
N CYS A 426 25.69 -38.42 0.18
CA CYS A 426 26.91 -38.14 -0.58
C CYS A 426 27.85 -37.10 0.07
N GLY A 427 27.43 -36.46 1.17
CA GLY A 427 28.12 -35.30 1.72
C GLY A 427 28.07 -34.09 0.77
N PRO A 428 28.39 -32.87 1.24
CA PRO A 428 28.42 -31.72 0.35
C PRO A 428 29.53 -31.87 -0.68
N VAL A 429 29.16 -32.02 -1.97
CA VAL A 429 30.11 -31.97 -3.09
C VAL A 429 30.57 -30.52 -3.25
N LEU A 430 31.66 -30.17 -2.58
CA LEU A 430 32.27 -28.85 -2.67
C LEU A 430 33.23 -28.81 -3.85
N LEU A 431 32.76 -28.36 -5.01
CA LEU A 431 33.63 -28.12 -6.16
C LEU A 431 34.46 -26.84 -5.93
N CYS A 432 35.71 -26.90 -6.37
CA CYS A 432 36.58 -25.72 -6.39
C CYS A 432 36.11 -24.78 -7.52
N GLY A 433 35.85 -23.52 -7.20
CA GLY A 433 35.42 -22.52 -8.19
C GLY A 433 36.49 -22.09 -9.17
N ASN A 434 37.75 -22.50 -8.98
CA ASN A 434 38.76 -22.38 -10.04
C ASN A 434 38.56 -23.49 -11.06
N VAL A 435 38.11 -23.14 -12.27
CA VAL A 435 37.86 -24.09 -13.36
C VAL A 435 39.12 -24.83 -13.82
N GLU A 436 40.30 -24.25 -13.64
CA GLU A 436 41.59 -24.87 -13.95
C GLU A 436 42.12 -25.79 -12.83
N CYS A 437 41.30 -26.03 -11.79
CA CYS A 437 41.70 -26.85 -10.66
C CYS A 437 41.75 -28.34 -11.05
N MET A 438 42.96 -28.86 -11.25
CA MET A 438 43.21 -30.29 -11.56
C MET A 438 42.91 -31.27 -10.42
N ILE A 439 42.43 -30.79 -9.28
CA ILE A 439 42.15 -31.62 -8.12
C ILE A 439 40.78 -32.27 -8.29
N LYS A 440 40.78 -33.59 -8.36
CA LYS A 440 39.56 -34.38 -8.46
C LYS A 440 38.67 -34.21 -7.22
N PRO A 441 37.34 -34.13 -7.39
CA PRO A 441 36.38 -34.00 -6.29
C PRO A 441 36.45 -35.13 -5.26
N GLU A 442 36.92 -36.31 -5.69
CA GLU A 442 37.02 -37.53 -4.89
C GLU A 442 38.08 -37.47 -3.79
N SER A 443 39.02 -36.52 -3.86
CA SER A 443 39.99 -36.33 -2.77
C SER A 443 39.26 -35.76 -1.55
N LYS A 444 39.04 -36.59 -0.52
CA LYS A 444 38.48 -36.19 0.78
C LYS A 444 39.27 -35.02 1.37
N ARG A 445 38.93 -33.79 1.00
CA ARG A 445 39.58 -32.58 1.51
C ARG A 445 38.83 -32.09 2.72
N THR A 446 39.52 -32.09 3.84
CA THR A 446 39.05 -31.57 5.13
C THR A 446 38.98 -30.04 5.17
N HIS A 447 39.61 -29.34 4.22
CA HIS A 447 39.71 -27.88 4.24
C HIS A 447 39.36 -27.26 2.89
N THR A 448 38.14 -26.74 2.78
CA THR A 448 37.74 -25.84 1.70
C THR A 448 37.74 -24.41 2.21
N HIS A 449 38.31 -23.50 1.43
CA HIS A 449 38.29 -22.08 1.73
C HIS A 449 37.11 -21.44 1.01
N ARG A 450 36.18 -20.84 1.75
CA ARG A 450 35.16 -19.99 1.13
C ARG A 450 35.75 -18.65 0.77
N CYS A 451 35.28 -18.05 -0.32
CA CYS A 451 35.51 -16.63 -0.56
C CYS A 451 35.04 -15.83 0.67
N ALA A 452 35.92 -15.06 1.31
CA ALA A 452 35.58 -14.31 2.51
C ALA A 452 34.50 -13.24 2.26
N ALA A 453 34.43 -12.75 1.03
CA ALA A 453 33.48 -11.74 0.59
C ALA A 453 32.09 -12.35 0.28
N CYS A 454 31.95 -13.10 -0.81
CA CYS A 454 30.63 -13.62 -1.22
C CYS A 454 30.19 -14.88 -0.47
N ARG A 455 31.10 -15.64 0.15
CA ARG A 455 30.85 -16.92 0.85
C ARG A 455 30.20 -18.05 0.03
N ILE A 456 29.92 -17.81 -1.25
CA ILE A 456 29.28 -18.75 -2.19
C ILE A 456 30.31 -19.68 -2.83
N VAL A 457 31.43 -19.13 -3.32
CA VAL A 457 32.43 -19.91 -4.04
C VAL A 457 33.40 -20.56 -3.06
N PHE A 458 33.63 -21.85 -3.23
CA PHE A 458 34.58 -22.64 -2.47
C PHE A 458 35.87 -22.82 -3.27
N TYR A 459 37.00 -22.84 -2.60
CA TYR A 459 38.31 -23.09 -3.18
C TYR A 459 39.02 -24.18 -2.41
N CYS A 460 39.65 -25.09 -3.12
CA CYS A 460 40.45 -26.14 -2.51
C CYS A 460 41.77 -25.62 -1.92
N SER A 461 42.16 -24.36 -2.23
CA SER A 461 43.38 -23.70 -1.77
C SER A 461 43.33 -22.18 -2.02
N LYS A 462 44.13 -21.40 -1.29
CA LYS A 462 44.35 -19.96 -1.57
C LYS A 462 44.91 -19.71 -2.99
N LYS A 463 45.69 -20.65 -3.54
CA LYS A 463 46.21 -20.57 -4.91
C LYS A 463 45.07 -20.56 -5.93
N CYS A 464 44.11 -21.49 -5.80
CA CYS A 464 42.93 -21.54 -6.66
C CYS A 464 42.04 -20.30 -6.49
N GLN A 465 41.90 -19.78 -5.26
CA GLN A 465 41.18 -18.53 -5.04
C GLN A 465 41.83 -17.35 -5.77
N ARG A 466 43.15 -17.19 -5.68
CA ARG A 466 43.88 -16.10 -6.37
C ARG A 466 43.81 -16.24 -7.89
N ALA A 467 43.96 -17.46 -8.41
CA ALA A 467 43.85 -17.72 -9.85
C ALA A 467 42.47 -17.35 -10.39
N HIS A 468 41.40 -17.79 -9.72
CA HIS A 468 40.03 -17.46 -10.13
C HIS A 468 39.63 -16.01 -9.83
N TRP A 469 40.38 -15.28 -8.99
CA TRP A 469 39.96 -13.96 -8.49
C TRP A 469 39.67 -12.96 -9.61
N HIS A 470 40.46 -12.94 -10.69
CA HIS A 470 40.27 -12.01 -11.79
C HIS A 470 38.91 -12.18 -12.48
N GLY A 471 38.47 -13.42 -12.74
CA GLY A 471 37.14 -13.70 -13.27
C GLY A 471 36.03 -13.58 -12.22
N HIS A 472 36.33 -13.95 -10.98
CA HIS A 472 35.36 -13.92 -9.89
C HIS A 472 35.03 -12.51 -9.40
N ARG A 473 35.96 -11.55 -9.41
CA ARG A 473 35.83 -10.25 -8.71
C ARG A 473 34.57 -9.48 -9.09
N GLY A 474 34.20 -9.45 -10.37
CA GLY A 474 32.97 -8.81 -10.85
C GLY A 474 31.73 -9.48 -10.26
N LEU A 475 31.63 -10.79 -10.42
CA LEU A 475 30.54 -11.62 -9.85
C LEU A 475 30.50 -11.53 -8.32
N CYS A 476 31.66 -11.51 -7.66
CA CYS A 476 31.79 -11.43 -6.22
C CYS A 476 31.16 -10.14 -5.69
N LYS A 477 31.44 -9.00 -6.32
CA LYS A 477 30.83 -7.71 -5.97
C LYS A 477 29.32 -7.73 -6.19
N SER A 478 28.83 -8.31 -7.29
CA SER A 478 27.40 -8.46 -7.54
C SER A 478 26.71 -9.36 -6.51
N MET A 479 27.40 -10.40 -6.04
CA MET A 479 26.91 -11.34 -5.02
C MET A 479 27.01 -10.78 -3.59
N MET A 480 27.98 -9.91 -3.31
CA MET A 480 28.13 -9.21 -2.03
C MET A 480 26.95 -8.27 -1.73
N GLY A 481 26.10 -7.97 -2.73
CA GLY A 481 25.04 -6.98 -2.62
C GLY A 481 23.73 -7.42 -1.95
N ASN A 482 23.43 -8.73 -1.81
CA ASN A 482 22.24 -9.28 -1.09
C ASN A 482 21.98 -10.76 -1.45
N VAL A 483 22.94 -11.68 -1.32
CA VAL A 483 22.68 -13.09 -1.71
C VAL A 483 23.03 -14.06 -0.59
N GLN A 484 22.02 -14.43 0.21
CA GLN A 484 21.97 -15.71 0.95
C GLN A 484 21.61 -16.91 0.04
N GLY A 485 21.85 -16.79 -1.26
CA GLY A 485 21.60 -17.85 -2.24
C GLY A 485 22.63 -18.97 -2.13
N ILE A 486 22.15 -20.18 -1.83
CA ILE A 486 22.89 -21.41 -2.05
C ILE A 486 22.98 -21.63 -3.56
N VAL A 487 24.18 -21.57 -4.13
CA VAL A 487 24.46 -22.14 -5.45
C VAL A 487 24.52 -23.65 -5.28
N LEU A 488 23.51 -24.37 -5.79
CA LEU A 488 23.61 -25.81 -5.97
C LEU A 488 24.50 -26.04 -7.19
N LEU A 489 25.71 -26.51 -6.96
CA LEU A 489 26.57 -27.04 -8.01
C LEU A 489 26.08 -28.45 -8.32
N CYS A 490 25.34 -28.60 -9.41
CA CYS A 490 25.14 -29.91 -10.02
C CYS A 490 26.48 -30.31 -10.65
N PRO A 491 26.97 -31.56 -10.50
CA PRO A 491 28.26 -31.99 -11.08
C PRO A 491 28.36 -31.82 -12.61
N THR A 492 27.24 -31.62 -13.31
CA THR A 492 27.17 -31.45 -14.76
C THR A 492 26.86 -30.02 -15.22
N GLN A 493 26.36 -29.12 -14.36
CA GLN A 493 25.98 -27.75 -14.74
C GLN A 493 26.11 -26.75 -13.57
N ILE A 494 26.75 -25.60 -13.83
CA ILE A 494 26.81 -24.46 -12.92
C ILE A 494 25.55 -23.63 -13.12
N TYR A 495 24.64 -23.65 -12.14
CA TYR A 495 23.49 -22.74 -12.14
C TYR A 495 23.83 -21.49 -11.32
N ILE A 496 24.19 -20.41 -12.02
CA ILE A 496 24.36 -19.09 -11.39
C ILE A 496 23.00 -18.39 -11.39
N PHE A 497 22.35 -18.34 -10.22
CA PHE A 497 21.12 -17.58 -10.03
C PHE A 497 21.48 -16.10 -9.82
N SER A 498 21.20 -15.25 -10.81
CA SER A 498 21.20 -13.78 -10.62
C SER A 498 19.78 -13.33 -10.25
N PRO A 499 19.61 -12.27 -9.45
CA PRO A 499 18.29 -11.71 -9.09
C PRO A 499 17.43 -11.20 -10.26
N THR A 500 17.95 -11.15 -11.50
CA THR A 500 17.32 -10.46 -12.65
C THR A 500 16.56 -11.36 -13.64
N TRP A 501 16.21 -12.61 -13.30
CA TRP A 501 15.95 -13.68 -14.30
C TRP A 501 14.49 -13.99 -14.71
N LEU A 502 13.48 -13.21 -14.32
CA LEU A 502 12.07 -13.56 -14.59
C LEU A 502 11.58 -13.45 -16.05
N HIS A 503 12.45 -13.29 -17.06
CA HIS A 503 12.03 -13.08 -18.47
C HIS A 503 12.57 -14.06 -19.53
N THR A 504 13.20 -15.18 -19.17
CA THR A 504 13.68 -16.16 -20.17
C THR A 504 13.02 -17.51 -20.01
N THR A 505 12.32 -17.95 -21.07
CA THR A 505 11.72 -19.28 -21.20
C THR A 505 12.79 -20.36 -21.13
N TRP A 506 12.57 -21.34 -20.25
CA TRP A 506 13.44 -22.50 -20.10
C TRP A 506 13.14 -23.53 -21.20
N ARG A 507 14.08 -23.77 -22.12
CA ARG A 507 14.16 -25.06 -22.84
C ARG A 507 15.32 -25.85 -22.29
N CYS A 508 14.99 -26.97 -21.65
CA CYS A 508 15.94 -27.98 -21.23
C CYS A 508 16.39 -28.75 -22.49
N THR A 509 17.59 -28.50 -23.01
CA THR A 509 18.24 -29.39 -23.96
C THR A 509 19.29 -30.20 -23.22
N THR A 510 18.99 -31.49 -22.98
CA THR A 510 19.81 -32.45 -22.24
C THR A 510 20.93 -33.11 -23.06
N GLU A 511 21.29 -32.60 -24.23
CA GLU A 511 22.32 -33.21 -25.08
C GLU A 511 23.47 -32.24 -25.34
N SER A 512 24.58 -32.35 -24.60
CA SER A 512 25.96 -32.06 -25.05
C SER A 512 26.99 -31.82 -23.92
N ALA A 513 27.02 -32.65 -22.87
CA ALA A 513 28.12 -32.61 -21.89
C ALA A 513 28.60 -34.00 -21.42
N LEU A 514 28.63 -34.96 -22.35
CA LEU A 514 29.36 -36.23 -22.23
C LEU A 514 30.07 -36.56 -23.56
N ARG A 515 30.87 -35.62 -24.06
CA ARG A 515 31.97 -35.88 -24.99
C ARG A 515 33.20 -35.15 -24.54
#